data_AF-A0A9X9PUI4-F1
#
_entry.id   AF-A0A9X9PUI4-F1
#
_cell.length_a   1.000
_cell.length_b   1.000
_cell.length_c   1.000
_cell.angle_alpha   90.00
_cell.angle_beta   90.00
_cell.angle_gamma   90.00
#
_symmetry.space_group_name_H-M   'P 1'
#
loop_
_entity.id
_entity.type
_entity.pdbx_description
1 polymer ?
#
loop_
_entity_poly.entity_id
_entity_poly.type
_entity_poly.pdbx_seq_one_letter_code
_entity_poly.pdbx_strand_id
1 'polypeptide(L)'
;MAEDAIDGDRLKHLIVTPSGCGEQNMIGMTPTVIAVHYLDQTEQWEKFGLEKRQDALEIIKKGYTQQLAFRQGNSAFAAFKDRASSTWLTAYVVKVFSLATNLIAIDAQVLCGAVKWLIMEKQKPDGIFNEDGPVIHQEMIGGFRDSKEKEVSLTAFVLIALKEAEDICEGQVNSLPGSIHKAGQYLEAHYENLQGSYSVAIAGYALAQIGKLEGDLLRKFLRTAKDRERWEEPNQKLYSVEATSYALLALLLLKDFDSVPPVVRWLNEQRYYGGGYGSTQATFMVFQALAQYQKDVPHHKDLNLEVYIKLPSRNSAIKHLIVWESASLLRSEETKKNENFEVIAKGKGEGTLSVVTMYYAKLKSQVSCQNFDLRVNIQRVLDDGKKPQEAKSTMRLNICTRYLGPKDAAMSILDISMMTGFSPDIDDLNDLSGGVEKYFSKYELDNKLSNKNTLILYLDKIPHAHEYCVSFRVHQYFNVGLVQPGSVRVYSYYNLDENCVRFYHPEKDDGLLSKLCHQDLCRCAEENCFMHQADKVTEAYRLDKACEPGVDYGKRPSSSGRSPRTTLTTTSWSSSRSSNQAPMKCGLTKNAGSSATSSAEKP
;
A
#
# COMPACT_ATOMS: atom_id res chain seq x y z
N MET A 1 25.74 -9.34 4.16
CA MET A 1 24.49 -8.71 3.73
C MET A 1 23.33 -9.39 4.43
N ALA A 2 22.94 -9.04 5.66
CA ALA A 2 21.53 -9.29 6.01
C ALA A 2 20.84 -7.97 5.69
N GLU A 3 20.70 -7.69 4.39
CA GLU A 3 19.45 -7.06 4.03
C GLU A 3 18.41 -8.09 4.43
N ASP A 4 17.69 -7.83 5.51
CA ASP A 4 16.35 -8.36 5.60
C ASP A 4 15.67 -7.80 4.35
N ALA A 5 15.61 -8.60 3.28
CA ALA A 5 15.09 -8.14 1.99
C ALA A 5 13.70 -7.52 2.18
N ILE A 6 12.98 -7.96 3.21
CA ILE A 6 11.83 -7.31 3.83
C ILE A 6 11.90 -7.51 5.35
N ASP A 7 11.72 -6.42 6.11
CA ASP A 7 11.63 -6.42 7.58
C ASP A 7 10.34 -7.14 8.02
N GLY A 8 10.51 -8.18 8.86
CA GLY A 8 9.43 -8.97 9.42
C GLY A 8 8.28 -8.14 10.02
N ASP A 9 8.56 -7.02 10.70
CA ASP A 9 7.52 -6.20 11.33
C ASP A 9 6.50 -5.64 10.32
N ARG A 10 6.93 -5.50 9.07
CA ARG A 10 6.11 -5.04 7.94
C ARG A 10 5.38 -6.17 7.24
N LEU A 11 5.46 -7.41 7.71
CA LEU A 11 4.75 -8.58 7.17
C LEU A 11 3.46 -8.89 7.94
N LYS A 12 3.15 -8.13 9.01
CA LYS A 12 1.98 -8.38 9.88
C LYS A 12 0.66 -8.42 9.10
N HIS A 13 0.53 -7.58 8.08
CA HIS A 13 -0.68 -7.51 7.24
C HIS A 13 -0.80 -8.67 6.24
N LEU A 14 0.26 -9.45 6.01
CA LEU A 14 0.23 -10.65 5.16
C LEU A 14 -0.32 -11.87 5.91
N ILE A 15 -0.41 -11.80 7.23
CA ILE A 15 -1.09 -12.83 8.04
C ILE A 15 -2.59 -12.58 7.93
N VAL A 16 -3.21 -13.24 6.95
CA VAL A 16 -4.63 -13.05 6.61
C VAL A 16 -5.39 -14.34 6.89
N THR A 17 -6.49 -14.23 7.63
CA THR A 17 -7.39 -15.38 7.79
C THR A 17 -8.09 -15.66 6.46
N PRO A 18 -7.92 -16.85 5.86
CA PRO A 18 -8.55 -17.19 4.60
C PRO A 18 -10.07 -17.37 4.77
N SER A 19 -10.80 -17.07 3.70
CA SER A 19 -12.26 -17.14 3.67
C SER A 19 -12.77 -17.17 2.22
N GLY A 20 -14.08 -17.39 2.06
CA GLY A 20 -14.73 -17.30 0.76
C GLY A 20 -14.65 -18.59 -0.06
N CYS A 21 -14.67 -18.44 -1.38
CA CYS A 21 -14.63 -19.53 -2.35
C CYS A 21 -13.21 -20.14 -2.47
N GLY A 22 -13.04 -21.22 -3.22
CA GLY A 22 -11.73 -21.91 -3.35
C GLY A 22 -10.60 -21.02 -3.90
N GLU A 23 -10.94 -19.96 -4.62
CA GLU A 23 -9.99 -18.95 -5.11
C GLU A 23 -9.65 -17.92 -4.03
N GLN A 24 -10.67 -17.34 -3.39
CA GLN A 24 -10.52 -16.37 -2.30
C GLN A 24 -9.80 -16.96 -1.08
N ASN A 25 -10.04 -18.24 -0.80
CA ASN A 25 -9.35 -18.95 0.27
C ASN A 25 -7.84 -19.01 0.00
N MET A 26 -7.44 -19.28 -1.26
CA MET A 26 -6.05 -19.24 -1.66
C MET A 26 -5.47 -17.82 -1.66
N ILE A 27 -6.26 -16.78 -1.96
CA ILE A 27 -5.83 -15.38 -1.82
C ILE A 27 -5.44 -15.07 -0.36
N GLY A 28 -6.21 -15.55 0.62
CA GLY A 28 -5.89 -15.31 2.03
C GLY A 28 -4.78 -16.22 2.58
N MET A 29 -4.71 -17.48 2.12
CA MET A 29 -3.75 -18.45 2.63
C MET A 29 -2.33 -18.20 2.09
N THR A 30 -2.21 -17.84 0.81
CA THR A 30 -0.92 -17.68 0.12
C THR A 30 0.03 -16.70 0.83
N PRO A 31 -0.39 -15.45 1.17
CA PRO A 31 0.49 -14.48 1.81
C PRO A 31 0.99 -14.95 3.18
N THR A 32 0.15 -15.68 3.92
CA THR A 32 0.52 -16.26 5.22
C THR A 32 1.57 -17.36 5.06
N VAL A 33 1.38 -18.30 4.12
CA VAL A 33 2.35 -19.38 3.85
C VAL A 33 3.71 -18.82 3.48
N ILE A 34 3.74 -17.86 2.55
CA ILE A 34 5.01 -17.32 2.06
C ILE A 34 5.69 -16.41 3.10
N ALA A 35 4.94 -15.68 3.91
CA ALA A 35 5.50 -14.89 5.01
C ALA A 35 6.16 -15.79 6.06
N VAL A 36 5.50 -16.90 6.45
CA VAL A 36 6.08 -17.88 7.38
C VAL A 36 7.33 -18.52 6.76
N HIS A 37 7.27 -18.94 5.50
CA HIS A 37 8.42 -19.49 4.80
C HIS A 37 9.60 -18.52 4.76
N TYR A 38 9.35 -17.26 4.39
CA TYR A 38 10.37 -16.22 4.37
C TYR A 38 10.96 -15.99 5.77
N LEU A 39 10.13 -15.83 6.81
CA LEU A 39 10.62 -15.62 8.18
C LEU A 39 11.41 -16.82 8.71
N ASP A 40 11.03 -18.05 8.35
CA ASP A 40 11.76 -19.27 8.68
C ASP A 40 13.13 -19.30 7.98
N GLN A 41 13.20 -18.99 6.67
CA GLN A 41 14.47 -18.99 5.93
C GLN A 41 15.42 -17.85 6.33
N THR A 42 14.89 -16.76 6.86
CA THR A 42 15.65 -15.54 7.21
C THR A 42 15.91 -15.42 8.71
N GLU A 43 15.41 -16.37 9.51
CA GLU A 43 15.54 -16.41 10.98
C GLU A 43 15.04 -15.13 11.69
N GLN A 44 14.05 -14.43 11.11
CA GLN A 44 13.57 -13.12 11.60
C GLN A 44 12.44 -13.19 12.64
N TRP A 45 12.11 -14.37 13.17
CA TRP A 45 11.00 -14.54 14.12
C TRP A 45 11.17 -13.77 15.44
N GLU A 46 12.40 -13.54 15.89
CA GLU A 46 12.67 -12.77 17.10
C GLU A 46 12.13 -11.35 17.01
N LYS A 47 12.18 -10.74 15.82
CA LYS A 47 11.65 -9.39 15.57
C LYS A 47 10.13 -9.38 15.42
N PHE A 48 9.60 -10.39 14.74
CA PHE A 48 8.17 -10.49 14.48
C PHE A 48 7.35 -10.81 15.75
N GLY A 49 7.95 -11.61 16.64
CA GLY A 49 7.36 -12.19 17.83
C GLY A 49 7.23 -13.70 17.68
N LEU A 50 7.96 -14.46 18.49
CA LEU A 50 8.00 -15.93 18.45
C LEU A 50 6.61 -16.57 18.58
N GLU A 51 5.73 -15.99 19.40
CA GLU A 51 4.37 -16.49 19.62
C GLU A 51 3.51 -16.45 18.34
N LYS A 52 3.74 -15.47 17.46
CA LYS A 52 2.95 -15.32 16.23
C LYS A 52 3.22 -16.39 15.18
N ARG A 53 4.33 -17.12 15.30
CA ARG A 53 4.61 -18.25 14.40
C ARG A 53 3.53 -19.32 14.56
N GLN A 54 3.15 -19.63 15.79
CA GLN A 54 2.11 -20.64 16.05
C GLN A 54 0.74 -20.18 15.55
N ASP A 55 0.38 -18.91 15.77
CA ASP A 55 -0.87 -18.34 15.25
C ASP A 55 -0.93 -18.41 13.72
N ALA A 56 0.17 -18.10 13.04
CA ALA A 56 0.26 -18.19 11.58
C ALA A 56 0.10 -19.63 11.09
N LEU A 57 0.68 -20.62 11.78
CA LEU A 57 0.51 -22.04 11.44
C LEU A 57 -0.95 -22.49 11.60
N GLU A 58 -1.65 -22.05 12.64
CA GLU A 58 -3.08 -22.35 12.81
C GLU A 58 -3.93 -21.70 11.71
N ILE A 59 -3.58 -20.49 11.25
CA ILE A 59 -4.21 -19.84 10.10
C ILE A 59 -3.99 -20.64 8.81
N ILE A 60 -2.76 -21.10 8.55
CA ILE A 60 -2.44 -21.95 7.40
C ILE A 60 -3.22 -23.26 7.45
N LYS A 61 -3.31 -23.91 8.62
CA LYS A 61 -4.07 -25.15 8.83
C LYS A 61 -5.57 -24.96 8.62
N LYS A 62 -6.12 -23.84 9.07
CA LYS A 62 -7.51 -23.46 8.81
C LYS A 62 -7.76 -23.26 7.31
N GLY A 63 -6.85 -22.55 6.62
CA GLY A 63 -6.90 -22.34 5.17
C GLY A 63 -6.85 -23.65 4.38
N TYR A 64 -5.96 -24.57 4.77
CA TYR A 64 -5.89 -25.91 4.19
C TYR A 64 -7.21 -26.66 4.35
N THR A 65 -7.76 -26.70 5.56
CA THR A 65 -9.04 -27.36 5.85
C THR A 65 -10.19 -26.78 5.02
N GLN A 66 -10.25 -25.46 4.89
CA GLN A 66 -11.24 -24.77 4.05
C GLN A 66 -11.03 -25.06 2.57
N GLN A 67 -9.78 -25.11 2.09
CA GLN A 67 -9.49 -25.41 0.68
C GLN A 67 -9.96 -26.81 0.28
N LEU A 68 -9.86 -27.79 1.19
CA LEU A 68 -10.37 -29.15 0.96
C LEU A 68 -11.89 -29.18 0.70
N ALA A 69 -12.65 -28.19 1.19
CA ALA A 69 -14.07 -28.10 0.89
C ALA A 69 -14.36 -27.82 -0.60
N PHE A 70 -13.38 -27.28 -1.34
CA PHE A 70 -13.49 -26.99 -2.78
C PHE A 70 -12.81 -28.05 -3.66
N ARG A 71 -12.30 -29.12 -3.06
CA ARG A 71 -11.81 -30.30 -3.77
C ARG A 71 -13.00 -31.10 -4.31
N GLN A 72 -12.94 -31.44 -5.59
CA GLN A 72 -13.94 -32.24 -6.27
C GLN A 72 -13.62 -33.74 -6.17
N GLY A 73 -14.58 -34.60 -6.52
CA GLY A 73 -14.42 -36.06 -6.48
C GLY A 73 -13.28 -36.60 -7.36
N ASN A 74 -12.90 -35.85 -8.41
CA ASN A 74 -11.76 -36.13 -9.28
C ASN A 74 -10.41 -35.61 -8.72
N SER A 75 -10.37 -35.13 -7.47
CA SER A 75 -9.22 -34.51 -6.81
C SER A 75 -8.77 -33.16 -7.37
N ALA A 76 -9.52 -32.56 -8.28
CA ALA A 76 -9.25 -31.22 -8.80
C ALA A 76 -9.88 -30.13 -7.92
N PHE A 77 -9.48 -28.87 -8.15
CA PHE A 77 -10.01 -27.71 -7.43
C PHE A 77 -10.77 -26.76 -8.37
N ALA A 78 -11.80 -26.11 -7.82
CA ALA A 78 -12.58 -25.09 -8.49
C ALA A 78 -12.90 -23.96 -7.51
N ALA A 79 -13.33 -22.80 -8.02
CA ALA A 79 -13.85 -21.73 -7.16
C ALA A 79 -15.04 -22.20 -6.30
N PHE A 80 -15.93 -23.00 -6.91
CA PHE A 80 -17.13 -23.54 -6.28
C PHE A 80 -17.30 -25.01 -6.65
N LYS A 81 -17.97 -25.80 -5.80
CA LYS A 81 -18.18 -27.24 -6.04
C LYS A 81 -18.89 -27.54 -7.36
N ASP A 82 -19.85 -26.70 -7.73
CA ASP A 82 -20.73 -26.91 -8.90
C ASP A 82 -20.15 -26.32 -10.20
N ARG A 83 -18.92 -25.80 -10.16
CA ARG A 83 -18.22 -25.25 -11.34
C ARG A 83 -17.25 -26.30 -11.91
N ALA A 84 -16.96 -26.23 -13.20
CA ALA A 84 -15.88 -27.01 -13.79
C ALA A 84 -14.55 -26.75 -13.06
N SER A 85 -13.75 -27.80 -12.90
CA SER A 85 -12.42 -27.72 -12.29
C SER A 85 -11.49 -26.81 -13.10
N SER A 86 -10.72 -25.97 -12.41
CA SER A 86 -9.75 -25.07 -13.03
C SER A 86 -8.36 -25.72 -13.05
N THR A 87 -7.75 -25.78 -14.23
CA THR A 87 -6.38 -26.29 -14.39
C THR A 87 -5.38 -25.39 -13.65
N TRP A 88 -5.49 -24.07 -13.86
CA TRP A 88 -4.62 -23.09 -13.23
C TRP A 88 -4.76 -23.11 -11.71
N LEU A 89 -5.99 -23.10 -11.17
CA LEU A 89 -6.20 -23.11 -9.72
C LEU A 89 -5.70 -24.41 -9.10
N THR A 90 -5.92 -25.55 -9.77
CA THR A 90 -5.44 -26.84 -9.28
C THR A 90 -3.91 -26.87 -9.22
N ALA A 91 -3.22 -26.40 -10.27
CA ALA A 91 -1.77 -26.27 -10.26
C ALA A 91 -1.27 -25.27 -9.19
N TYR A 92 -1.98 -24.17 -8.99
CA TYR A 92 -1.63 -23.21 -7.96
C TYR A 92 -1.78 -23.77 -6.54
N VAL A 93 -2.84 -24.54 -6.28
CA VAL A 93 -3.04 -25.24 -5.01
C VAL A 93 -1.92 -26.26 -4.79
N VAL A 94 -1.54 -27.03 -5.82
CA VAL A 94 -0.40 -27.95 -5.75
C VAL A 94 0.87 -27.20 -5.36
N LYS A 95 1.18 -26.09 -6.03
CA LYS A 95 2.33 -25.25 -5.73
C LYS A 95 2.38 -24.79 -4.26
N VAL A 96 1.29 -24.17 -3.79
CA VAL A 96 1.22 -23.63 -2.42
C VAL A 96 1.24 -24.76 -1.37
N PHE A 97 0.58 -25.89 -1.64
CA PHE A 97 0.58 -27.03 -0.74
C PHE A 97 1.95 -27.70 -0.66
N SER A 98 2.68 -27.81 -1.78
CA SER A 98 4.07 -28.28 -1.79
C SER A 98 4.94 -27.43 -0.87
N LEU A 99 4.85 -26.09 -0.96
CA LEU A 99 5.57 -25.20 -0.06
C LEU A 99 5.13 -25.36 1.41
N ALA A 100 3.82 -25.50 1.64
CA ALA A 100 3.24 -25.62 2.97
C ALA A 100 3.51 -26.97 3.66
N THR A 101 3.95 -28.01 2.94
CA THR A 101 4.30 -29.32 3.53
C THR A 101 5.42 -29.23 4.58
N ASN A 102 6.31 -28.25 4.44
CA ASN A 102 7.36 -27.97 5.42
C ASN A 102 6.85 -27.23 6.68
N LEU A 103 5.60 -26.76 6.66
CA LEU A 103 5.01 -25.94 7.73
C LEU A 103 3.87 -26.68 8.46
N ILE A 104 3.01 -27.39 7.72
CA ILE A 104 1.86 -28.13 8.25
C ILE A 104 1.77 -29.52 7.63
N ALA A 105 1.03 -30.42 8.28
CA ALA A 105 0.75 -31.74 7.75
C ALA A 105 -0.28 -31.65 6.59
N ILE A 106 0.20 -31.83 5.36
CA ILE A 106 -0.62 -31.94 4.14
C ILE A 106 -0.80 -33.42 3.79
N ASP A 107 -2.00 -33.81 3.39
CA ASP A 107 -2.27 -35.18 2.95
C ASP A 107 -1.68 -35.41 1.55
N ALA A 108 -0.71 -36.32 1.44
CA ALA A 108 -0.08 -36.68 0.19
C ALA A 108 -1.07 -37.22 -0.85
N GLN A 109 -2.15 -37.90 -0.44
CA GLN A 109 -3.17 -38.39 -1.36
C GLN A 109 -3.96 -37.25 -2.01
N VAL A 110 -4.18 -36.16 -1.27
CA VAL A 110 -4.82 -34.95 -1.81
C VAL A 110 -3.91 -34.29 -2.84
N LEU A 111 -2.64 -34.07 -2.48
CA LEU A 111 -1.67 -33.41 -3.35
C LEU A 111 -1.40 -34.23 -4.62
N CYS A 112 -1.06 -35.51 -4.46
CA CYS A 112 -0.71 -36.37 -5.59
C CYS A 112 -1.93 -36.78 -6.42
N GLY A 113 -3.14 -36.78 -5.83
CA GLY A 113 -4.39 -36.89 -6.57
C GLY A 113 -4.61 -35.73 -7.54
N ALA A 114 -4.35 -34.49 -7.09
CA ALA A 114 -4.43 -33.30 -7.94
C ALA A 114 -3.35 -33.31 -9.04
N VAL A 115 -2.11 -33.70 -8.71
CA VAL A 115 -1.01 -33.90 -9.67
C VAL A 115 -1.40 -34.92 -10.74
N LYS A 116 -1.92 -36.08 -10.33
CA LYS A 116 -2.37 -37.13 -11.27
C LYS A 116 -3.49 -36.61 -12.19
N TRP A 117 -4.44 -35.85 -11.65
CA TRP A 117 -5.52 -35.26 -12.46
C TRP A 117 -4.99 -34.27 -13.50
N LEU A 118 -4.05 -33.38 -13.12
CA LEU A 118 -3.42 -32.45 -14.06
C LEU A 118 -2.76 -33.21 -15.23
N ILE A 119 -2.02 -34.27 -14.93
CA ILE A 119 -1.30 -35.05 -15.96
C ILE A 119 -2.27 -35.82 -16.86
N MET A 120 -3.26 -36.49 -16.29
CA MET A 120 -4.11 -37.42 -17.05
C MET A 120 -5.23 -36.71 -17.81
N GLU A 121 -5.81 -35.65 -17.23
CA GLU A 121 -7.01 -35.01 -17.79
C GLU A 121 -6.68 -33.70 -18.51
N LYS A 122 -5.59 -33.02 -18.15
CA LYS A 122 -5.29 -31.66 -18.63
C LYS A 122 -4.05 -31.54 -19.50
N GLN A 123 -3.17 -32.54 -19.51
CA GLN A 123 -2.01 -32.56 -20.40
C GLN A 123 -2.36 -33.22 -21.75
N LYS A 124 -2.09 -32.50 -22.84
CA LYS A 124 -2.16 -33.03 -24.20
C LYS A 124 -0.92 -33.90 -24.53
N PRO A 125 -0.98 -34.75 -25.57
CA PRO A 125 0.14 -35.61 -25.95
C PRO A 125 1.42 -34.85 -26.32
N ASP A 126 1.28 -33.62 -26.81
CA ASP A 126 2.37 -32.69 -27.17
C ASP A 126 3.00 -31.97 -25.97
N GLY A 127 2.49 -32.21 -24.75
CA GLY A 127 3.00 -31.64 -23.50
C GLY A 127 2.30 -30.37 -23.02
N ILE A 128 1.37 -29.81 -23.81
CA ILE A 128 0.62 -28.60 -23.48
C ILE A 128 -0.41 -28.88 -22.38
N PHE A 129 -0.57 -27.94 -21.44
CA PHE A 129 -1.69 -27.96 -20.50
C PHE A 129 -2.81 -27.03 -20.96
N ASN A 130 -4.04 -27.54 -20.96
CA ASN A 130 -5.23 -26.78 -21.32
C ASN A 130 -6.01 -26.30 -20.08
N GLU A 131 -6.59 -25.09 -20.18
CA GLU A 131 -7.54 -24.57 -19.19
C GLU A 131 -8.97 -24.72 -19.70
N ASP A 132 -9.80 -25.46 -18.96
CA ASP A 132 -11.21 -25.72 -19.30
C ASP A 132 -12.18 -25.02 -18.33
N GLY A 133 -11.67 -24.52 -17.20
CA GLY A 133 -12.45 -23.85 -16.15
C GLY A 133 -11.71 -22.60 -15.69
N PRO A 134 -11.77 -21.48 -16.43
CA PRO A 134 -11.00 -20.29 -16.08
C PRO A 134 -11.40 -19.77 -14.69
N VAL A 135 -10.38 -19.27 -13.99
CA VAL A 135 -10.47 -18.67 -12.66
C VAL A 135 -11.45 -17.50 -12.66
N ILE A 136 -12.25 -17.31 -11.62
CA ILE A 136 -13.20 -16.18 -11.52
C ILE A 136 -12.44 -14.90 -11.17
N HIS A 137 -11.55 -14.99 -10.19
CA HIS A 137 -10.64 -13.93 -9.76
C HIS A 137 -9.45 -13.82 -10.73
N GLN A 138 -9.69 -13.18 -11.88
CA GLN A 138 -8.69 -12.93 -12.94
C GLN A 138 -7.50 -12.05 -12.48
N GLU A 139 -7.60 -11.43 -11.31
CA GLU A 139 -6.50 -10.81 -10.56
C GLU A 139 -5.44 -11.81 -10.03
N MET A 140 -5.85 -13.05 -9.70
CA MET A 140 -4.99 -14.04 -9.06
C MET A 140 -4.04 -14.69 -10.04
N ILE A 141 -4.33 -14.60 -11.33
CA ILE A 141 -3.53 -15.25 -12.37
C ILE A 141 -2.32 -14.42 -12.81
N GLY A 142 -2.18 -13.19 -12.31
CA GLY A 142 -1.00 -12.36 -12.58
C GLY A 142 -0.80 -12.06 -14.07
N GLY A 143 0.46 -12.06 -14.52
CA GLY A 143 0.83 -11.77 -15.91
C GLY A 143 0.29 -12.77 -16.94
N PHE A 144 -0.24 -13.93 -16.51
CA PHE A 144 -0.94 -14.88 -17.39
C PHE A 144 -2.14 -14.27 -18.12
N ARG A 145 -2.85 -13.31 -17.48
CA ARG A 145 -4.10 -12.75 -18.03
C ARG A 145 -3.91 -12.06 -19.38
N ASP A 146 -2.87 -11.24 -19.46
CA ASP A 146 -2.58 -10.33 -20.57
C ASP A 146 -1.42 -10.84 -21.44
N SER A 147 -0.86 -12.02 -21.11
CA SER A 147 0.11 -12.73 -21.95
C SER A 147 -0.49 -12.99 -23.34
N LYS A 148 0.27 -12.61 -24.37
CA LYS A 148 -0.04 -12.95 -25.77
C LYS A 148 0.16 -14.44 -26.06
N GLU A 149 0.83 -15.16 -25.15
CA GLU A 149 1.31 -16.54 -25.29
C GLU A 149 0.79 -17.40 -24.15
N LYS A 150 -0.55 -17.39 -23.97
CA LYS A 150 -1.22 -18.02 -22.82
C LYS A 150 -0.86 -19.49 -22.65
N GLU A 151 -0.83 -20.27 -23.73
CA GLU A 151 -0.54 -21.71 -23.66
C GLU A 151 0.86 -21.99 -23.09
N VAL A 152 1.86 -21.18 -23.45
CA VAL A 152 3.24 -21.28 -22.94
C VAL A 152 3.28 -20.89 -21.47
N SER A 153 2.68 -19.76 -21.11
CA SER A 153 2.65 -19.28 -19.72
C SER A 153 1.93 -20.28 -18.78
N LEU A 154 0.82 -20.87 -19.20
CA LEU A 154 0.11 -21.89 -18.42
C LEU A 154 0.94 -23.18 -18.30
N THR A 155 1.51 -23.65 -19.40
CA THR A 155 2.33 -24.88 -19.40
C THR A 155 3.55 -24.72 -18.51
N ALA A 156 4.23 -23.56 -18.56
CA ALA A 156 5.34 -23.24 -17.67
C ALA A 156 4.90 -23.18 -16.19
N PHE A 157 3.77 -22.54 -15.90
CA PHE A 157 3.22 -22.47 -14.55
C PHE A 157 2.90 -23.84 -13.97
N VAL A 158 2.23 -24.71 -14.75
CA VAL A 158 1.92 -26.08 -14.33
C VAL A 158 3.19 -26.90 -14.15
N LEU A 159 4.17 -26.76 -15.05
CA LEU A 159 5.47 -27.43 -14.93
C LEU A 159 6.18 -27.07 -13.62
N ILE A 160 6.21 -25.78 -13.26
CA ILE A 160 6.78 -25.30 -11.99
C ILE A 160 6.08 -25.95 -10.80
N ALA A 161 4.75 -25.98 -10.80
CA ALA A 161 3.98 -26.59 -9.71
C ALA A 161 4.22 -28.10 -9.59
N LEU A 162 4.30 -28.81 -10.71
CA LEU A 162 4.61 -30.25 -10.75
C LEU A 162 6.01 -30.54 -10.23
N LYS A 163 6.98 -29.68 -10.56
CA LYS A 163 8.37 -29.82 -10.14
C LYS A 163 8.56 -29.51 -8.66
N GLU A 164 7.86 -28.50 -8.11
CA GLU A 164 7.84 -28.23 -6.67
C GLU A 164 7.17 -29.37 -5.86
N ALA A 165 6.27 -30.16 -6.47
CA ALA A 165 5.62 -31.31 -5.86
C ALA A 165 6.33 -32.65 -6.12
N GLU A 166 7.43 -32.66 -6.88
CA GLU A 166 8.06 -33.88 -7.39
C GLU A 166 8.51 -34.80 -6.27
N ASP A 167 9.28 -34.29 -5.31
CA ASP A 167 9.83 -35.05 -4.18
C ASP A 167 8.74 -35.73 -3.33
N ILE A 168 7.53 -35.16 -3.31
CA ILE A 168 6.40 -35.68 -2.51
C ILE A 168 5.63 -36.75 -3.29
N CYS A 169 5.51 -36.59 -4.61
CA CYS A 169 4.63 -37.41 -5.45
C CYS A 169 5.34 -38.40 -6.37
N GLU A 170 6.67 -38.40 -6.43
CA GLU A 170 7.47 -39.32 -7.25
C GLU A 170 7.11 -40.80 -7.00
N GLY A 171 6.92 -41.19 -5.73
CA GLY A 171 6.54 -42.56 -5.35
C GLY A 171 5.07 -42.93 -5.59
N GLN A 172 4.19 -41.96 -5.88
CA GLN A 172 2.75 -42.19 -6.08
C GLN A 172 2.30 -42.04 -7.54
N VAL A 173 3.01 -41.22 -8.33
CA VAL A 173 2.61 -40.87 -9.71
C VAL A 173 3.76 -41.17 -10.67
N ASN A 174 3.83 -42.41 -11.16
CA ASN A 174 4.88 -42.87 -12.08
C ASN A 174 4.94 -42.09 -13.40
N SER A 175 3.86 -41.43 -13.81
CA SER A 175 3.80 -40.61 -15.03
C SER A 175 4.38 -39.20 -14.86
N LEU A 176 4.72 -38.78 -13.64
CA LEU A 176 5.16 -37.42 -13.33
C LEU A 176 6.46 -37.03 -14.06
N PRO A 177 7.57 -37.82 -14.03
CA PRO A 177 8.79 -37.46 -14.75
C PRO A 177 8.56 -37.35 -16.27
N GLY A 178 7.75 -38.26 -16.83
CA GLY A 178 7.39 -38.25 -18.24
C GLY A 178 6.54 -37.02 -18.64
N SER A 179 5.65 -36.60 -17.76
CA SER A 179 4.83 -35.39 -17.95
C SER A 179 5.69 -34.12 -17.94
N ILE A 180 6.58 -34.00 -16.95
CA ILE A 180 7.55 -32.90 -16.82
C ILE A 180 8.42 -32.81 -18.07
N HIS A 181 8.92 -33.95 -18.57
CA HIS A 181 9.75 -34.00 -19.77
C HIS A 181 9.02 -33.48 -21.02
N LYS A 182 7.76 -33.90 -21.24
CA LYS A 182 6.95 -33.45 -22.39
C LYS A 182 6.67 -31.95 -22.33
N ALA A 183 6.26 -31.43 -21.17
CA ALA A 183 6.04 -30.00 -20.98
C ALA A 183 7.33 -29.21 -21.23
N GLY A 184 8.47 -29.69 -20.73
CA GLY A 184 9.78 -29.10 -20.98
C GLY A 184 10.16 -29.07 -22.46
N GLN A 185 9.92 -30.15 -23.21
CA GLN A 185 10.14 -30.20 -24.66
C GLN A 185 9.26 -29.20 -25.43
N TYR A 186 7.98 -29.08 -25.04
CA TYR A 186 7.09 -28.10 -25.64
C TYR A 186 7.59 -26.66 -25.42
N LEU A 187 7.97 -26.32 -24.18
CA LEU A 187 8.49 -24.99 -23.84
C LEU A 187 9.78 -24.68 -24.59
N GLU A 188 10.71 -25.64 -24.66
CA GLU A 188 11.98 -25.52 -25.38
C GLU A 188 11.75 -25.21 -26.87
N ALA A 189 10.85 -25.96 -27.52
CA ALA A 189 10.54 -25.77 -28.94
C ALA A 189 9.91 -24.41 -29.29
N HIS A 190 9.21 -23.78 -28.33
CA HIS A 190 8.51 -22.51 -28.54
C HIS A 190 9.23 -21.31 -27.93
N TYR A 191 10.31 -21.52 -27.16
CA TYR A 191 10.98 -20.49 -26.38
C TYR A 191 11.54 -19.34 -27.23
N GLU A 192 12.17 -19.66 -28.37
CA GLU A 192 12.76 -18.66 -29.26
C GLU A 192 11.74 -17.73 -29.90
N ASN A 193 10.47 -18.14 -30.00
CA ASN A 193 9.42 -17.33 -30.60
C ASN A 193 8.77 -16.36 -29.62
N LEU A 194 9.04 -16.50 -28.30
CA LEU A 194 8.39 -15.69 -27.27
C LEU A 194 8.74 -14.20 -27.40
N GLN A 195 7.73 -13.35 -27.30
CA GLN A 195 7.86 -11.89 -27.40
C GLN A 195 7.66 -11.19 -26.06
N GLY A 196 6.84 -11.76 -25.16
CA GLY A 196 6.55 -11.16 -23.85
C GLY A 196 7.69 -11.39 -22.85
N SER A 197 8.16 -10.33 -22.20
CA SER A 197 9.12 -10.40 -21.09
C SER A 197 8.61 -11.34 -19.98
N TYR A 198 7.31 -11.30 -19.69
CA TYR A 198 6.69 -12.18 -18.70
C TYR A 198 6.77 -13.66 -19.11
N SER A 199 6.38 -13.98 -20.35
CA SER A 199 6.45 -15.36 -20.89
C SER A 199 7.86 -15.91 -20.89
N VAL A 200 8.84 -15.09 -21.29
CA VAL A 200 10.26 -15.45 -21.29
C VAL A 200 10.76 -15.76 -19.88
N ALA A 201 10.38 -14.95 -18.90
CA ALA A 201 10.81 -15.13 -17.52
C ALA A 201 10.22 -16.39 -16.86
N ILE A 202 8.90 -16.60 -16.95
CA ILE A 202 8.24 -17.78 -16.36
C ILE A 202 8.67 -19.08 -17.04
N ALA A 203 8.75 -19.11 -18.38
CA ALA A 203 9.23 -20.28 -19.10
C ALA A 203 10.73 -20.51 -18.87
N GLY A 204 11.51 -19.43 -18.72
CA GLY A 204 12.94 -19.51 -18.37
C GLY A 204 13.14 -20.19 -17.03
N TYR A 205 12.38 -19.78 -16.01
CA TYR A 205 12.42 -20.43 -14.70
C TYR A 205 12.02 -21.92 -14.76
N ALA A 206 10.93 -22.24 -15.47
CA ALA A 206 10.49 -23.62 -15.62
C ALA A 206 11.55 -24.50 -16.34
N LEU A 207 12.21 -23.96 -17.37
CA LEU A 207 13.31 -24.62 -18.06
C LEU A 207 14.57 -24.74 -17.19
N ALA A 208 14.86 -23.74 -16.35
CA ALA A 208 15.98 -23.76 -15.42
C ALA A 208 15.82 -24.88 -14.36
N GLN A 209 14.61 -25.10 -13.85
CA GLN A 209 14.34 -26.18 -12.90
C GLN A 209 14.59 -27.59 -13.45
N ILE A 210 14.48 -27.78 -14.77
CA ILE A 210 14.76 -29.05 -15.45
C ILE A 210 16.14 -29.07 -16.12
N GLY A 211 16.98 -28.06 -15.87
CA GLY A 211 18.34 -27.97 -16.41
C GLY A 211 18.42 -27.77 -17.93
N LYS A 212 17.41 -27.15 -18.54
CA LYS A 212 17.33 -26.91 -19.99
C LYS A 212 17.53 -25.45 -20.41
N LEU A 213 17.65 -24.52 -19.46
CA LEU A 213 17.90 -23.11 -19.76
C LEU A 213 19.40 -22.89 -20.06
N GLU A 214 19.84 -23.29 -21.25
CA GLU A 214 21.23 -23.21 -21.70
C GLU A 214 21.33 -22.61 -23.11
N GLY A 215 22.56 -22.28 -23.53
CA GLY A 215 22.86 -21.86 -24.90
C GLY A 215 22.05 -20.67 -25.40
N ASP A 216 21.33 -20.85 -26.51
CA ASP A 216 20.48 -19.82 -27.13
C ASP A 216 19.34 -19.35 -26.22
N LEU A 217 18.70 -20.29 -25.50
CA LEU A 217 17.59 -19.98 -24.61
C LEU A 217 18.04 -19.07 -23.47
N LEU A 218 19.19 -19.37 -22.88
CA LEU A 218 19.79 -18.52 -21.84
C LEU A 218 20.16 -17.13 -22.39
N ARG A 219 20.72 -17.06 -23.60
CA ARG A 219 21.03 -15.77 -24.25
C ARG A 219 19.77 -14.93 -24.47
N LYS A 220 18.68 -15.54 -24.92
CA LYS A 220 17.38 -14.86 -25.07
C LYS A 220 16.85 -14.39 -23.72
N PHE A 221 16.90 -15.24 -22.69
CA PHE A 221 16.49 -14.90 -21.33
C PHE A 221 17.21 -13.64 -20.82
N LEU A 222 18.55 -13.63 -20.89
CA LEU A 222 19.37 -12.50 -20.43
C LEU A 222 19.19 -11.23 -21.29
N ARG A 223 19.04 -11.36 -22.61
CA ARG A 223 18.81 -10.21 -23.51
C ARG A 223 17.47 -9.51 -23.25
N THR A 224 16.50 -10.25 -22.74
CA THR A 224 15.16 -9.72 -22.43
C THR A 224 15.18 -8.85 -21.18
N ALA A 225 16.19 -8.99 -20.31
CA ALA A 225 16.38 -8.13 -19.16
C ALA A 225 16.68 -6.69 -19.59
N LYS A 226 15.84 -5.75 -19.20
CA LYS A 226 16.08 -4.33 -19.37
C LYS A 226 17.03 -3.85 -18.27
N ASP A 227 18.03 -3.07 -18.68
CA ASP A 227 19.08 -2.51 -17.81
C ASP A 227 19.83 -3.59 -16.98
N ARG A 228 19.72 -4.87 -17.38
CA ARG A 228 20.23 -6.06 -16.66
C ARG A 228 19.68 -6.22 -15.24
N GLU A 229 18.57 -5.58 -14.90
CA GLU A 229 17.98 -5.63 -13.56
C GLU A 229 16.54 -6.13 -13.53
N ARG A 230 15.79 -6.06 -14.65
CA ARG A 230 14.35 -6.38 -14.63
C ARG A 230 13.81 -6.92 -15.95
N TRP A 231 12.77 -7.74 -15.86
CA TRP A 231 11.98 -8.21 -16.99
C TRP A 231 10.65 -7.46 -16.98
N GLU A 232 10.62 -6.30 -17.63
CA GLU A 232 9.45 -5.41 -17.60
C GLU A 232 8.46 -5.66 -18.75
N GLU A 233 7.18 -5.51 -18.44
CA GLU A 233 6.08 -5.41 -19.41
C GLU A 233 5.57 -3.97 -19.46
N PRO A 234 5.40 -3.38 -20.66
CA PRO A 234 4.97 -1.98 -20.81
C PRO A 234 3.65 -1.70 -20.07
N ASN A 235 3.64 -0.65 -19.24
CA ASN A 235 2.48 -0.20 -18.44
C ASN A 235 1.91 -1.24 -17.46
N GLN A 236 2.65 -2.30 -17.14
CA GLN A 236 2.21 -3.37 -16.24
C GLN A 236 3.24 -3.62 -15.13
N LYS A 237 3.28 -2.71 -14.15
CA LYS A 237 4.25 -2.76 -13.04
C LYS A 237 4.19 -4.07 -12.25
N LEU A 238 2.98 -4.54 -11.89
CA LEU A 238 2.79 -5.74 -11.08
C LEU A 238 3.28 -7.00 -11.79
N TYR A 239 3.02 -7.11 -13.10
CA TYR A 239 3.48 -8.25 -13.89
C TYR A 239 4.97 -8.18 -14.16
N SER A 240 5.55 -6.96 -14.22
CA SER A 240 7.00 -6.78 -14.26
C SER A 240 7.67 -7.27 -12.97
N VAL A 241 7.04 -7.02 -11.83
CA VAL A 241 7.51 -7.53 -10.52
C VAL A 241 7.45 -9.06 -10.48
N GLU A 242 6.34 -9.64 -10.91
CA GLU A 242 6.16 -11.10 -11.00
C GLU A 242 7.17 -11.75 -11.97
N ALA A 243 7.31 -11.21 -13.18
CA ALA A 243 8.28 -11.67 -14.19
C ALA A 243 9.72 -11.60 -13.66
N THR A 244 10.09 -10.46 -13.06
CA THR A 244 11.43 -10.27 -12.50
C THR A 244 11.70 -11.23 -11.34
N SER A 245 10.67 -11.61 -10.58
CA SER A 245 10.79 -12.61 -9.51
C SER A 245 11.04 -14.02 -10.05
N TYR A 246 10.34 -14.42 -11.12
CA TYR A 246 10.65 -15.67 -11.84
C TYR A 246 12.09 -15.66 -12.38
N ALA A 247 12.50 -14.53 -12.96
CA ALA A 247 13.84 -14.39 -13.50
C ALA A 247 14.92 -14.49 -12.40
N LEU A 248 14.71 -13.87 -11.23
CA LEU A 248 15.59 -14.01 -10.09
C LEU A 248 15.72 -15.48 -9.66
N LEU A 249 14.60 -16.19 -9.52
CA LEU A 249 14.63 -17.62 -9.18
C LEU A 249 15.37 -18.46 -10.23
N ALA A 250 15.24 -18.12 -11.52
CA ALA A 250 15.99 -18.78 -12.59
C ALA A 250 17.50 -18.53 -12.48
N LEU A 251 17.93 -17.30 -12.22
CA LEU A 251 19.34 -16.94 -12.03
C LEU A 251 19.96 -17.66 -10.83
N LEU A 252 19.21 -17.77 -9.72
CA LEU A 252 19.64 -18.51 -8.53
C LEU A 252 19.83 -19.99 -8.81
N LEU A 253 18.90 -20.62 -9.55
CA LEU A 253 19.05 -22.02 -9.97
C LEU A 253 20.26 -22.24 -10.89
N LEU A 254 20.51 -21.30 -11.79
CA LEU A 254 21.70 -21.30 -12.67
C LEU A 254 23.00 -20.99 -11.90
N LYS A 255 22.91 -20.59 -10.63
CA LYS A 255 24.03 -20.17 -9.78
C LYS A 255 24.81 -18.97 -10.36
N ASP A 256 24.13 -18.11 -11.13
CA ASP A 256 24.69 -16.87 -11.65
C ASP A 256 24.55 -15.76 -10.60
N PHE A 257 25.32 -15.87 -9.52
CA PHE A 257 25.26 -14.93 -8.40
C PHE A 257 25.81 -13.54 -8.73
N ASP A 258 26.53 -13.37 -9.83
CA ASP A 258 27.06 -12.07 -10.26
C ASP A 258 25.97 -11.19 -10.88
N SER A 259 25.01 -11.79 -11.59
CA SER A 259 23.88 -11.09 -12.22
C SER A 259 22.71 -10.81 -11.26
N VAL A 260 22.69 -11.44 -10.09
CA VAL A 260 21.58 -11.38 -9.12
C VAL A 260 21.44 -10.04 -8.36
N PRO A 261 22.51 -9.36 -7.88
CA PRO A 261 22.37 -8.20 -7.02
C PRO A 261 21.56 -7.03 -7.61
N PRO A 262 21.72 -6.65 -8.88
CA PRO A 262 20.89 -5.61 -9.50
C PRO A 262 19.40 -5.97 -9.49
N VAL A 263 19.07 -7.24 -9.72
CA VAL A 263 17.69 -7.75 -9.75
C VAL A 263 17.05 -7.68 -8.37
N VAL A 264 17.77 -8.14 -7.34
CA VAL A 264 17.31 -8.09 -5.94
C VAL A 264 17.10 -6.64 -5.50
N ARG A 265 18.05 -5.76 -5.83
CA ARG A 265 17.94 -4.33 -5.51
C ARG A 265 16.70 -3.72 -6.16
N TRP A 266 16.46 -3.97 -7.44
CA TRP A 266 15.27 -3.46 -8.12
C TRP A 266 13.98 -3.96 -7.47
N LEU A 267 13.89 -5.25 -7.14
CA LEU A 267 12.73 -5.84 -6.43
C LEU A 267 12.53 -5.19 -5.05
N ASN A 268 13.60 -4.93 -4.32
CA ASN A 268 13.58 -4.22 -3.04
C ASN A 268 13.16 -2.74 -3.21
N GLU A 269 13.43 -2.11 -4.35
CA GLU A 269 12.98 -0.74 -4.64
C GLU A 269 11.50 -0.69 -5.07
N GLN A 270 10.92 -1.79 -5.58
CA GLN A 270 9.50 -1.88 -5.95
C GLN A 270 8.55 -2.02 -4.74
N ARG A 271 9.04 -1.81 -3.51
CA ARG A 271 8.25 -1.91 -2.27
C ARG A 271 7.06 -0.94 -2.29
N TYR A 272 5.86 -1.49 -2.36
CA TYR A 272 4.63 -0.70 -2.22
C TYR A 272 4.23 -0.56 -0.75
N TYR A 273 3.95 0.67 -0.32
CA TYR A 273 3.57 0.99 1.06
C TYR A 273 2.16 0.45 1.39
N GLY A 274 2.09 -0.58 2.23
CA GLY A 274 0.91 -0.86 3.06
C GLY A 274 0.09 -2.13 2.81
N GLY A 275 0.56 -3.13 2.08
CA GLY A 275 -0.31 -4.31 1.84
C GLY A 275 0.24 -5.54 1.10
N GLY A 276 1.44 -5.47 0.51
CA GLY A 276 1.96 -6.48 -0.43
C GLY A 276 2.24 -5.87 -1.79
N TYR A 277 2.67 -6.67 -2.77
CA TYR A 277 3.05 -6.19 -4.11
C TYR A 277 1.84 -5.99 -5.04
N GLY A 278 0.62 -5.84 -4.51
CA GLY A 278 -0.58 -5.59 -5.32
C GLY A 278 -1.06 -6.78 -6.17
N SER A 279 -0.52 -7.99 -6.07
CA SER A 279 -1.20 -9.19 -6.58
C SER A 279 -0.82 -10.41 -5.78
N THR A 280 -1.72 -11.41 -5.72
CA THR A 280 -1.45 -12.67 -5.00
C THR A 280 -0.21 -13.35 -5.56
N GLN A 281 -0.07 -13.40 -6.90
CA GLN A 281 1.13 -13.96 -7.55
C GLN A 281 2.37 -13.10 -7.36
N ALA A 282 2.31 -11.79 -7.61
CA ALA A 282 3.49 -10.93 -7.47
C ALA A 282 4.00 -10.96 -6.02
N THR A 283 3.10 -10.92 -5.04
CA THR A 283 3.47 -11.02 -3.63
C THR A 283 4.12 -12.37 -3.36
N PHE A 284 3.46 -13.48 -3.72
CA PHE A 284 4.01 -14.82 -3.53
C PHE A 284 5.38 -14.99 -4.18
N MET A 285 5.53 -14.59 -5.44
CA MET A 285 6.74 -14.78 -6.21
C MET A 285 7.91 -13.92 -5.70
N VAL A 286 7.67 -12.66 -5.34
CA VAL A 286 8.75 -11.80 -4.81
C VAL A 286 9.28 -12.35 -3.50
N PHE A 287 8.39 -12.71 -2.57
CA PHE A 287 8.82 -13.26 -1.28
C PHE A 287 9.51 -14.62 -1.46
N GLN A 288 9.04 -15.48 -2.36
CA GLN A 288 9.69 -16.74 -2.70
C GLN A 288 11.11 -16.49 -3.24
N ALA A 289 11.27 -15.56 -4.19
CA ALA A 289 12.56 -15.23 -4.79
C ALA A 289 13.54 -14.62 -3.79
N LEU A 290 13.09 -13.68 -2.96
CA LEU A 290 13.92 -13.04 -1.94
C LEU A 290 14.29 -13.99 -0.79
N ALA A 291 13.39 -14.90 -0.40
CA ALA A 291 13.71 -15.96 0.56
C ALA A 291 14.81 -16.89 0.01
N GLN A 292 14.66 -17.32 -1.24
CA GLN A 292 15.64 -18.20 -1.90
C GLN A 292 17.00 -17.51 -2.07
N TYR A 293 17.01 -16.23 -2.42
CA TYR A 293 18.25 -15.44 -2.49
C TYR A 293 18.99 -15.41 -1.15
N GLN A 294 18.30 -15.14 -0.05
CA GLN A 294 18.91 -15.13 1.28
C GLN A 294 19.45 -16.51 1.69
N LYS A 295 18.76 -17.58 1.29
CA LYS A 295 19.20 -18.96 1.53
C LYS A 295 20.45 -19.33 0.74
N ASP A 296 20.50 -19.01 -0.55
CA ASP A 296 21.53 -19.48 -1.49
C ASP A 296 22.78 -18.58 -1.53
N VAL A 297 22.67 -17.32 -1.11
CA VAL A 297 23.77 -16.34 -1.12
C VAL A 297 24.16 -15.90 0.31
N PRO A 298 24.65 -16.81 1.18
CA PRO A 298 24.99 -16.51 2.57
C PRO A 298 26.32 -15.74 2.76
N HIS A 299 26.80 -14.98 1.76
CA HIS A 299 28.08 -14.25 1.83
C HIS A 299 28.00 -13.04 2.77
N HIS A 300 28.16 -13.31 4.07
CA HIS A 300 27.69 -12.38 5.10
C HIS A 300 28.68 -12.08 6.23
N LYS A 301 29.85 -12.72 6.26
CA LYS A 301 30.84 -12.47 7.33
C LYS A 301 31.69 -11.20 7.15
N ASP A 302 31.62 -10.52 6.01
CA ASP A 302 32.49 -9.37 5.69
C ASP A 302 31.79 -8.00 5.80
N LEU A 303 30.55 -7.94 6.30
CA LEU A 303 29.81 -6.69 6.44
C LEU A 303 30.43 -5.81 7.53
N ASN A 304 30.97 -4.66 7.12
CA ASN A 304 31.52 -3.62 7.98
C ASN A 304 31.33 -2.26 7.31
N LEU A 305 30.14 -1.68 7.48
CA LEU A 305 29.76 -0.38 6.94
C LEU A 305 29.74 0.68 8.04
N GLU A 306 30.46 1.77 7.84
CA GLU A 306 30.36 2.99 8.61
C GLU A 306 29.61 4.05 7.79
N VAL A 307 28.44 4.46 8.26
CA VAL A 307 27.60 5.47 7.62
C VAL A 307 27.60 6.75 8.43
N TYR A 308 27.87 7.87 7.78
CA TYR A 308 27.90 9.20 8.36
C TYR A 308 26.82 10.07 7.70
N ILE A 309 25.90 10.62 8.49
CA ILE A 309 24.84 11.51 8.01
C ILE A 309 25.12 12.93 8.52
N LYS A 310 25.30 13.88 7.62
CA LYS A 310 25.56 15.29 7.93
C LYS A 310 24.34 16.15 7.61
N LEU A 311 23.65 16.60 8.65
CA LEU A 311 22.54 17.54 8.52
C LEU A 311 23.02 18.97 8.78
N PRO A 312 22.64 19.96 7.95
CA PRO A 312 22.98 21.38 8.17
C PRO A 312 22.45 21.93 9.50
N SER A 313 21.30 21.44 9.97
CA SER A 313 20.71 21.87 11.24
C SER A 313 21.40 21.32 12.50
N ARG A 314 22.32 20.34 12.37
CA ARG A 314 23.06 19.76 13.49
C ARG A 314 24.55 20.09 13.38
N ASN A 315 25.18 20.43 14.51
CA ASN A 315 26.62 20.75 14.55
C ASN A 315 27.53 19.52 14.36
N SER A 316 27.03 18.30 14.62
CA SER A 316 27.81 17.05 14.54
C SER A 316 27.17 16.06 13.57
N ALA A 317 28.03 15.34 12.82
CA ALA A 317 27.59 14.23 11.97
C ALA A 317 27.10 13.06 12.82
N ILE A 318 26.03 12.42 12.38
CA ILE A 318 25.50 11.19 12.99
C ILE A 318 26.28 10.02 12.40
N LYS A 319 26.79 9.14 13.25
CA LYS A 319 27.56 7.95 12.85
C LYS A 319 26.78 6.69 13.19
N HIS A 320 26.60 5.81 12.21
CA HIS A 320 26.13 4.45 12.41
C HIS A 320 27.20 3.45 11.97
N LEU A 321 27.41 2.43 12.79
CA LEU A 321 28.20 1.25 12.45
C LEU A 321 27.23 0.09 12.19
N ILE A 322 27.36 -0.53 11.02
CA ILE A 322 26.56 -1.65 10.55
C ILE A 322 27.52 -2.81 10.29
N VAL A 323 27.60 -3.71 11.26
CA VAL A 323 28.30 -5.00 11.17
C VAL A 323 27.30 -6.14 11.06
N TRP A 324 27.73 -7.33 10.64
CA TRP A 324 26.87 -8.52 10.46
C TRP A 324 25.89 -8.75 11.62
N GLU A 325 26.38 -8.75 12.86
CA GLU A 325 25.58 -8.96 14.08
C GLU A 325 24.46 -7.92 14.26
N SER A 326 24.62 -6.74 13.65
CA SER A 326 23.71 -5.60 13.75
C SER A 326 23.07 -5.22 12.42
N ALA A 327 23.28 -6.03 11.38
CA ALA A 327 22.88 -5.78 9.99
C ALA A 327 21.37 -5.70 9.86
N SER A 328 20.70 -6.55 10.61
CA SER A 328 19.27 -6.71 10.59
C SER A 328 18.57 -5.61 11.43
N LEU A 329 19.30 -4.85 12.26
CA LEU A 329 18.73 -3.73 13.02
C LEU A 329 18.63 -2.49 12.11
N LEU A 330 17.41 -2.02 11.85
CA LEU A 330 17.21 -0.77 11.10
C LEU A 330 17.76 0.43 11.90
N ARG A 331 18.38 1.38 11.19
CA ARG A 331 18.82 2.66 11.76
C ARG A 331 17.99 3.78 11.14
N SER A 332 17.29 4.54 11.97
CA SER A 332 16.48 5.68 11.54
C SER A 332 16.88 6.94 12.30
N GLU A 333 16.79 8.08 11.62
CA GLU A 333 17.01 9.40 12.18
C GLU A 333 15.89 10.32 11.72
N GLU A 334 15.34 11.11 12.65
CA GLU A 334 14.26 12.05 12.36
C GLU A 334 14.74 13.50 12.44
N THR A 335 14.26 14.31 11.51
CA THR A 335 14.44 15.76 11.51
C THR A 335 13.10 16.45 11.25
N LYS A 336 12.85 17.54 11.99
CA LYS A 336 11.64 18.38 11.82
C LYS A 336 11.77 19.36 10.65
N LYS A 337 12.95 19.46 10.04
CA LYS A 337 13.23 20.38 8.93
C LYS A 337 13.45 19.57 7.65
N ASN A 338 12.77 19.98 6.58
CA ASN A 338 13.02 19.46 5.24
C ASN A 338 14.19 20.23 4.62
N GLU A 339 15.40 19.68 4.72
CA GLU A 339 16.64 20.28 4.24
C GLU A 339 17.50 19.23 3.54
N ASN A 340 18.35 19.68 2.60
CA ASN A 340 19.29 18.80 1.92
C ASN A 340 20.40 18.38 2.91
N PHE A 341 20.81 17.12 2.86
CA PHE A 341 21.87 16.56 3.71
C PHE A 341 22.82 15.67 2.92
N GLU A 342 24.01 15.42 3.47
CA GLU A 342 25.03 14.58 2.86
C GLU A 342 25.16 13.25 3.62
N VAL A 343 25.29 12.13 2.89
CA VAL A 343 25.57 10.81 3.46
C VAL A 343 26.88 10.28 2.92
N ILE A 344 27.76 9.84 3.81
CA ILE A 344 29.06 9.25 3.47
C ILE A 344 29.10 7.83 4.05
N ALA A 345 29.22 6.83 3.21
CA ALA A 345 29.40 5.44 3.62
C ALA A 345 30.86 4.99 3.36
N LYS A 346 31.45 4.26 4.31
CA LYS A 346 32.81 3.71 4.23
C LYS A 346 32.82 2.25 4.67
N GLY A 347 33.75 1.47 4.15
CA GLY A 347 33.95 0.07 4.53
C GLY A 347 33.41 -0.92 3.51
N LYS A 348 33.35 -2.21 3.88
CA LYS A 348 32.91 -3.29 3.02
C LYS A 348 31.44 -3.60 3.29
N GLY A 349 30.63 -3.55 2.26
CA GLY A 349 29.21 -3.88 2.33
C GLY A 349 28.39 -3.07 1.34
N GLU A 350 27.15 -3.47 1.18
CA GLU A 350 26.13 -2.74 0.45
C GLU A 350 24.93 -2.54 1.37
N GLY A 351 24.22 -1.43 1.23
CA GLY A 351 23.05 -1.12 2.03
C GLY A 351 22.21 -0.03 1.38
N THR A 352 20.92 -0.03 1.73
CA THR A 352 19.93 0.88 1.15
C THR A 352 19.63 2.04 2.10
N LEU A 353 19.72 3.28 1.60
CA LEU A 353 19.25 4.48 2.28
C LEU A 353 17.89 4.89 1.72
N SER A 354 16.89 5.04 2.58
CA SER A 354 15.59 5.60 2.20
C SER A 354 15.32 6.90 2.95
N VAL A 355 14.81 7.90 2.24
CA VAL A 355 14.50 9.23 2.79
C VAL A 355 13.02 9.48 2.60
N VAL A 356 12.26 9.50 3.70
CA VAL A 356 10.81 9.70 3.67
C VAL A 356 10.50 11.04 4.30
N THR A 357 9.95 11.97 3.52
CA THR A 357 9.46 13.26 4.01
C THR A 357 7.97 13.20 4.25
N MET A 358 7.55 13.27 5.51
CA MET A 358 6.14 13.37 5.87
C MET A 358 5.77 14.85 6.06
N TYR A 359 4.78 15.33 5.31
CA TYR A 359 4.29 16.70 5.42
C TYR A 359 2.80 16.77 5.09
N TYR A 360 2.13 17.79 5.60
CA TYR A 360 0.76 18.12 5.21
C TYR A 360 0.78 18.78 3.83
N ALA A 361 0.46 18.02 2.79
CA ALA A 361 0.33 18.55 1.44
C ALA A 361 -1.02 19.28 1.27
N LYS A 362 -1.01 20.42 0.56
CA LYS A 362 -2.26 21.00 0.07
C LYS A 362 -2.81 20.11 -1.05
N LEU A 363 -4.11 19.81 -1.01
CA LEU A 363 -4.79 19.12 -2.11
C LEU A 363 -4.66 19.95 -3.39
N LYS A 364 -4.11 19.33 -4.45
CA LYS A 364 -4.26 19.86 -5.81
C LYS A 364 -5.77 19.91 -6.09
N SER A 365 -6.27 21.04 -6.59
CA SER A 365 -7.70 21.32 -6.78
C SER A 365 -8.43 20.30 -7.67
N GLN A 366 -7.69 19.46 -8.38
CA GLN A 366 -8.16 18.23 -9.03
C GLN A 366 -7.25 17.08 -8.63
N VAL A 367 -7.63 16.30 -7.62
CA VAL A 367 -7.16 14.90 -7.57
C VAL A 367 -7.89 14.19 -8.70
N SER A 368 -7.17 13.92 -9.80
CA SER A 368 -7.70 13.14 -10.90
C SER A 368 -7.98 11.74 -10.37
N CYS A 369 -9.26 11.43 -10.18
CA CYS A 369 -9.66 10.08 -9.86
C CYS A 369 -9.32 9.20 -11.06
N GLN A 370 -8.42 8.24 -10.84
CA GLN A 370 -7.94 7.36 -11.88
C GLN A 370 -8.81 6.12 -11.90
N ASN A 371 -9.54 5.92 -12.99
CA ASN A 371 -10.41 4.77 -13.23
C ASN A 371 -11.56 4.53 -12.23
N PHE A 372 -11.78 5.43 -11.27
CA PHE A 372 -12.92 5.38 -10.36
C PHE A 372 -13.71 6.70 -10.38
N ASP A 373 -15.03 6.59 -10.33
CA ASP A 373 -15.93 7.68 -9.98
C ASP A 373 -16.42 7.45 -8.55
N LEU A 374 -16.22 8.43 -7.68
CA LEU A 374 -16.56 8.34 -6.26
C LEU A 374 -17.40 9.55 -5.85
N ARG A 375 -18.55 9.26 -5.25
CA ARG A 375 -19.46 10.25 -4.66
C ARG A 375 -19.72 9.91 -3.21
N VAL A 376 -19.58 10.91 -2.35
CA VAL A 376 -19.77 10.76 -0.90
C VAL A 376 -20.71 11.85 -0.44
N ASN A 377 -21.74 11.48 0.30
CA ASN A 377 -22.69 12.40 0.88
C ASN A 377 -22.98 12.01 2.33
N ILE A 378 -23.13 13.01 3.20
CA ILE A 378 -23.50 12.80 4.59
C ILE A 378 -24.75 13.61 4.92
N GLN A 379 -25.74 12.97 5.54
CA GLN A 379 -27.03 13.59 5.84
C GLN A 379 -27.39 13.37 7.31
N ARG A 380 -28.01 14.38 7.94
CA ARG A 380 -28.57 14.21 9.30
C ARG A 380 -29.82 13.35 9.22
N VAL A 381 -29.93 12.37 10.12
CA VAL A 381 -31.12 11.52 10.22
C VAL A 381 -31.97 12.01 11.38
N LEU A 382 -33.29 11.99 11.23
CA LEU A 382 -34.21 12.23 12.33
C LEU A 382 -34.12 11.07 13.32
N ASP A 383 -34.14 11.38 14.62
CA ASP A 383 -33.96 10.39 15.69
C ASP A 383 -35.07 9.33 15.61
N ASP A 384 -34.73 8.11 15.21
CA ASP A 384 -35.66 6.98 14.99
C ASP A 384 -35.78 6.08 16.23
N GLY A 385 -35.24 6.52 17.37
CA GLY A 385 -35.20 5.75 18.62
C GLY A 385 -34.12 4.67 18.66
N LYS A 386 -33.33 4.50 17.59
CA LYS A 386 -32.20 3.55 17.52
C LYS A 386 -30.84 4.20 17.77
N LYS A 387 -30.82 5.44 18.27
CA LYS A 387 -29.58 6.13 18.66
C LYS A 387 -29.03 5.53 19.97
N PRO A 388 -27.74 5.17 20.04
CA PRO A 388 -27.10 4.78 21.30
C PRO A 388 -27.27 5.86 22.37
N GLN A 389 -27.50 5.49 23.64
CA GLN A 389 -27.74 6.46 24.72
C GLN A 389 -26.57 7.44 24.92
N GLU A 390 -25.35 7.00 24.62
CA GLU A 390 -24.13 7.81 24.73
C GLU A 390 -23.89 8.72 23.51
N ALA A 391 -24.60 8.50 22.40
CA ALA A 391 -24.46 9.27 21.18
C ALA A 391 -25.32 10.53 21.22
N LYS A 392 -24.71 11.67 20.91
CA LYS A 392 -25.36 12.99 20.91
C LYS A 392 -26.18 13.24 19.66
N SER A 393 -25.68 12.80 18.51
CA SER A 393 -26.34 12.92 17.21
C SER A 393 -26.03 11.73 16.31
N THR A 394 -26.90 11.47 15.34
CA THR A 394 -26.72 10.42 14.33
C THR A 394 -26.82 11.02 12.93
N MET A 395 -25.91 10.62 12.05
CA MET A 395 -25.91 10.97 10.64
C MET A 395 -25.84 9.70 9.80
N ARG A 396 -26.23 9.78 8.53
CA ARG A 396 -26.12 8.69 7.56
C ARG A 396 -25.10 9.05 6.51
N LEU A 397 -24.09 8.21 6.38
CA LEU A 397 -23.04 8.33 5.38
C LEU A 397 -23.38 7.46 4.18
N ASN A 398 -23.48 8.07 3.00
CA ASN A 398 -23.77 7.43 1.72
C ASN A 398 -22.53 7.52 0.84
N ILE A 399 -22.01 6.36 0.42
CA ILE A 399 -20.83 6.25 -0.43
C ILE A 399 -21.23 5.50 -1.68
N CYS A 400 -21.07 6.13 -2.84
CA CYS A 400 -21.33 5.50 -4.14
C CYS A 400 -20.07 5.54 -4.99
N THR A 401 -19.71 4.41 -5.60
CA THR A 401 -18.54 4.27 -6.45
C THR A 401 -18.86 3.50 -7.73
N ARG A 402 -18.19 3.83 -8.83
CA ARG A 402 -18.27 3.11 -10.10
C ARG A 402 -16.90 3.02 -10.74
N TYR A 403 -16.59 1.89 -11.33
CA TYR A 403 -15.36 1.73 -12.07
C TYR A 403 -15.51 2.29 -13.50
N LEU A 404 -14.48 2.99 -13.98
CA LEU A 404 -14.47 3.65 -15.30
C LEU A 404 -13.70 2.83 -16.35
N GLY A 405 -13.10 1.70 -15.97
CA GLY A 405 -12.46 0.79 -16.91
C GLY A 405 -13.46 -0.01 -17.74
N PRO A 406 -12.94 -0.81 -18.70
CA PRO A 406 -13.76 -1.55 -19.67
C PRO A 406 -14.50 -2.77 -19.10
N LYS A 407 -14.16 -3.21 -17.89
CA LYS A 407 -14.73 -4.38 -17.20
C LYS A 407 -14.86 -4.04 -15.72
N ASP A 408 -15.68 -4.78 -14.97
CA ASP A 408 -15.79 -4.64 -13.51
C ASP A 408 -14.40 -4.68 -12.86
N ALA A 409 -14.17 -3.80 -11.88
CA ALA A 409 -12.99 -3.89 -11.04
C ALA A 409 -13.11 -5.13 -10.14
N ALA A 410 -11.99 -5.84 -10.01
CA ALA A 410 -11.80 -6.90 -9.03
C ALA A 410 -11.91 -6.39 -7.59
N MET A 411 -11.44 -7.18 -6.62
CA MET A 411 -11.43 -6.79 -5.22
C MET A 411 -10.90 -5.36 -5.02
N SER A 412 -11.67 -4.56 -4.30
CA SER A 412 -11.41 -3.13 -4.10
C SER A 412 -11.63 -2.78 -2.63
N ILE A 413 -10.89 -1.78 -2.15
CA ILE A 413 -10.99 -1.34 -0.75
C ILE A 413 -11.63 0.05 -0.70
N LEU A 414 -12.56 0.23 0.25
CA LEU A 414 -12.98 1.55 0.72
C LEU A 414 -12.33 1.83 2.07
N ASP A 415 -11.41 2.78 2.09
CA ASP A 415 -10.76 3.31 3.29
C ASP A 415 -11.48 4.61 3.69
N ILE A 416 -12.14 4.58 4.84
CA ILE A 416 -13.04 5.62 5.31
C ILE A 416 -12.51 6.18 6.62
N SER A 417 -11.95 7.39 6.58
CA SER A 417 -11.54 8.10 7.79
C SER A 417 -12.73 8.83 8.41
N MET A 418 -13.10 8.49 9.64
CA MET A 418 -14.17 9.16 10.36
C MET A 418 -13.84 10.62 10.66
N MET A 419 -14.88 11.42 10.80
CA MET A 419 -14.78 12.76 11.38
C MET A 419 -14.42 12.67 12.87
N THR A 420 -13.73 13.69 13.38
CA THR A 420 -13.33 13.71 14.79
C THR A 420 -14.54 13.60 15.73
N GLY A 421 -14.53 12.62 16.62
CA GLY A 421 -15.62 12.36 17.57
C GLY A 421 -16.79 11.54 17.02
N PHE A 422 -16.68 11.00 15.81
CA PHE A 422 -17.66 10.10 15.20
C PHE A 422 -17.18 8.64 15.18
N SER A 423 -18.12 7.71 15.28
CA SER A 423 -17.90 6.26 15.09
C SER A 423 -19.04 5.67 14.26
N PRO A 424 -18.78 4.69 13.37
CA PRO A 424 -19.84 4.02 12.62
C PRO A 424 -20.70 3.14 13.53
N ASP A 425 -21.96 2.96 13.13
CA ASP A 425 -22.89 2.01 13.72
C ASP A 425 -22.46 0.57 13.35
N ILE A 426 -22.20 -0.24 14.37
CA ILE A 426 -21.70 -1.61 14.19
C ILE A 426 -22.81 -2.55 13.70
N ASP A 427 -24.07 -2.30 14.08
CA ASP A 427 -25.20 -3.15 13.71
C ASP A 427 -25.49 -3.00 12.21
N ASP A 428 -25.47 -1.76 11.69
CA ASP A 428 -25.59 -1.51 10.24
C ASP A 428 -24.47 -2.23 9.46
N LEU A 429 -23.23 -2.23 9.96
CA LEU A 429 -22.11 -2.90 9.29
C LEU A 429 -22.23 -4.43 9.34
N ASN A 430 -22.73 -4.98 10.45
CA ASN A 430 -22.99 -6.41 10.57
C ASN A 430 -24.11 -6.86 9.64
N ASP A 431 -25.17 -6.08 9.48
CA ASP A 431 -26.27 -6.38 8.55
C ASP A 431 -25.78 -6.34 7.10
N LEU A 432 -24.98 -5.34 6.73
CA LEU A 432 -24.43 -5.18 5.37
C LEU A 432 -23.39 -6.26 4.99
N SER A 433 -22.75 -6.90 5.97
CA SER A 433 -21.81 -8.02 5.75
C SER A 433 -22.43 -9.41 5.93
N GLY A 434 -23.45 -9.54 6.77
CA GLY A 434 -24.09 -10.80 7.15
C GLY A 434 -25.32 -11.19 6.33
N GLY A 435 -25.91 -10.26 5.57
CA GLY A 435 -27.12 -10.49 4.76
C GLY A 435 -26.94 -11.47 3.59
N VAL A 436 -28.06 -11.89 2.99
CA VAL A 436 -28.09 -12.71 1.77
C VAL A 436 -27.54 -11.92 0.56
N GLU A 437 -27.85 -10.61 0.51
CA GLU A 437 -27.21 -9.64 -0.38
C GLU A 437 -26.03 -9.00 0.35
N LYS A 438 -24.84 -9.57 0.21
CA LYS A 438 -23.64 -9.02 0.84
C LYS A 438 -23.16 -7.77 0.10
N TYR A 439 -23.11 -6.64 0.80
CA TYR A 439 -22.59 -5.37 0.26
C TYR A 439 -21.07 -5.24 0.45
N PHE A 440 -20.46 -6.00 1.35
CA PHE A 440 -19.02 -6.11 1.47
C PHE A 440 -18.66 -7.40 2.22
N SER A 441 -17.45 -7.88 1.98
CA SER A 441 -17.00 -9.20 2.43
C SER A 441 -16.52 -9.18 3.87
N LYS A 442 -15.91 -8.07 4.27
CA LYS A 442 -15.39 -7.84 5.61
C LYS A 442 -15.29 -6.34 5.89
N TYR A 443 -15.34 -5.96 7.16
CA TYR A 443 -14.92 -4.64 7.63
C TYR A 443 -13.90 -4.75 8.76
N GLU A 444 -13.05 -3.72 8.88
CA GLU A 444 -12.08 -3.57 9.96
C GLU A 444 -12.16 -2.15 10.52
N LEU A 445 -12.13 -2.05 11.85
CA LEU A 445 -12.04 -0.79 12.58
C LEU A 445 -10.63 -0.68 13.14
N ASP A 446 -9.81 0.16 12.53
CA ASP A 446 -8.46 0.38 13.02
C ASP A 446 -8.49 1.45 14.12
N ASN A 447 -8.41 0.98 15.37
CA ASN A 447 -8.32 1.81 16.56
C ASN A 447 -6.86 2.07 16.98
N LYS A 448 -5.85 1.57 16.26
CA LYS A 448 -4.47 1.47 16.78
C LYS A 448 -3.40 2.24 16.02
N LEU A 449 -3.62 2.74 14.80
CA LEU A 449 -2.54 3.35 14.00
C LEU A 449 -2.82 4.72 13.36
N SER A 450 -4.03 5.26 13.47
CA SER A 450 -4.38 6.57 12.89
C SER A 450 -4.86 7.55 13.97
N ASN A 451 -4.47 8.82 13.84
CA ASN A 451 -4.99 9.92 14.67
C ASN A 451 -6.52 10.17 14.48
N LYS A 452 -7.16 9.40 13.58
CA LYS A 452 -8.60 9.36 13.29
C LYS A 452 -9.08 7.91 13.28
N ASN A 453 -10.25 7.61 13.84
CA ASN A 453 -10.89 6.30 13.67
C ASN A 453 -11.08 6.02 12.17
N THR A 454 -10.50 4.95 11.65
CA THR A 454 -10.60 4.53 10.25
C THR A 454 -11.40 3.24 10.15
N LEU A 455 -12.35 3.23 9.22
CA LEU A 455 -13.16 2.06 8.85
C LEU A 455 -12.70 1.61 7.46
N ILE A 456 -12.28 0.36 7.35
CA ILE A 456 -11.87 -0.26 6.10
C ILE A 456 -12.95 -1.26 5.68
N LEU A 457 -13.49 -1.13 4.47
CA LEU A 457 -14.44 -2.09 3.89
C LEU A 457 -13.78 -2.81 2.70
N TYR A 458 -13.92 -4.13 2.67
CA TYR A 458 -13.40 -4.98 1.60
C TYR A 458 -14.54 -5.35 0.65
N LEU A 459 -14.46 -4.90 -0.60
CA LEU A 459 -15.44 -5.18 -1.64
C LEU A 459 -14.93 -6.27 -2.58
N ASP A 460 -15.76 -7.26 -2.89
CA ASP A 460 -15.40 -8.33 -3.84
C ASP A 460 -15.20 -7.79 -5.26
N LYS A 461 -16.02 -6.82 -5.68
CA LYS A 461 -15.93 -6.16 -6.99
C LYS A 461 -16.59 -4.79 -6.99
N ILE A 462 -16.18 -3.91 -7.92
CA ILE A 462 -16.90 -2.66 -8.23
C ILE A 462 -17.36 -2.72 -9.70
N PRO A 463 -18.68 -2.67 -9.96
CA PRO A 463 -19.23 -2.67 -11.31
C PRO A 463 -18.75 -1.46 -12.14
N HIS A 464 -18.55 -1.69 -13.44
CA HIS A 464 -18.27 -0.61 -14.39
C HIS A 464 -19.55 0.00 -15.00
N ALA A 465 -20.61 -0.81 -15.12
CA ALA A 465 -21.84 -0.47 -15.81
C ALA A 465 -22.81 0.39 -14.99
N HIS A 466 -22.87 0.18 -13.67
CA HIS A 466 -23.75 0.92 -12.76
C HIS A 466 -23.01 1.31 -11.48
N GLU A 467 -23.56 2.26 -10.74
CA GLU A 467 -23.00 2.65 -9.44
C GLU A 467 -23.24 1.58 -8.38
N TYR A 468 -22.28 1.47 -7.47
CA TYR A 468 -22.31 0.63 -6.31
C TYR A 468 -22.34 1.50 -5.06
N CYS A 469 -23.39 1.38 -4.25
CA CYS A 469 -23.60 2.25 -3.10
C CYS A 469 -23.66 1.48 -1.79
N VAL A 470 -23.00 2.01 -0.77
CA VAL A 470 -23.03 1.54 0.61
C VAL A 470 -23.47 2.69 1.51
N SER A 471 -24.34 2.40 2.47
CA SER A 471 -24.93 3.41 3.35
C SER A 471 -25.08 2.88 4.77
N PHE A 472 -24.55 3.59 5.74
CA PHE A 472 -24.62 3.22 7.17
C PHE A 472 -24.66 4.47 8.05
N ARG A 473 -25.10 4.29 9.30
CA ARG A 473 -25.16 5.37 10.29
C ARG A 473 -23.79 5.61 10.94
N VAL A 474 -23.55 6.87 11.28
CA VAL A 474 -22.39 7.31 12.05
C VAL A 474 -22.88 8.15 13.24
N HIS A 475 -22.36 7.86 14.42
CA HIS A 475 -22.77 8.46 15.68
C HIS A 475 -21.71 9.41 16.20
N GLN A 476 -22.16 10.57 16.69
CA GLN A 476 -21.30 11.55 17.33
C GLN A 476 -21.31 11.35 18.85
N TYR A 477 -20.14 11.05 19.44
CA TYR A 477 -19.99 10.91 20.90
C TYR A 477 -19.48 12.20 21.56
N PHE A 478 -18.67 12.98 20.83
CA PHE A 478 -18.06 14.22 21.34
C PHE A 478 -18.53 15.45 20.55
N ASN A 479 -18.80 16.55 21.28
CA ASN A 479 -19.06 17.83 20.63
C ASN A 479 -17.72 18.48 20.35
N VAL A 480 -17.36 18.60 19.09
CA VAL A 480 -16.08 19.17 18.65
C VAL A 480 -16.39 20.47 17.90
N GLY A 481 -15.73 21.57 18.29
CA GLY A 481 -15.77 22.81 17.52
C GLY A 481 -14.84 22.71 16.31
N LEU A 482 -15.31 23.16 15.13
CA LEU A 482 -14.60 23.05 13.84
C LEU A 482 -14.23 21.59 13.51
N VAL A 483 -15.25 20.76 13.30
CA VAL A 483 -15.08 19.33 12.97
C VAL A 483 -14.20 19.17 11.72
N GLN A 484 -13.13 18.40 11.83
CA GLN A 484 -12.29 18.11 10.68
C GLN A 484 -13.05 17.18 9.72
N PRO A 485 -13.05 17.45 8.40
CA PRO A 485 -13.72 16.60 7.44
C PRO A 485 -13.18 15.17 7.46
N GLY A 486 -14.10 14.24 7.21
CA GLY A 486 -13.80 12.85 6.93
C GLY A 486 -13.36 12.68 5.47
N SER A 487 -12.80 11.53 5.15
CA SER A 487 -12.37 11.20 3.80
C SER A 487 -12.73 9.76 3.47
N VAL A 488 -13.03 9.53 2.19
CA VAL A 488 -13.25 8.21 1.62
C VAL A 488 -12.26 8.06 0.48
N ARG A 489 -11.48 7.00 0.54
CA ARG A 489 -10.56 6.59 -0.52
C ARG A 489 -11.00 5.24 -1.05
N VAL A 490 -11.26 5.17 -2.35
CA VAL A 490 -11.46 3.91 -3.07
C VAL A 490 -10.21 3.59 -3.87
N TYR A 491 -9.79 2.33 -3.85
CA TYR A 491 -8.70 1.85 -4.69
C TYR A 491 -8.87 0.37 -5.02
N SER A 492 -8.35 -0.02 -6.19
CA SER A 492 -8.23 -1.44 -6.51
C SER A 492 -7.22 -2.08 -5.57
N TYR A 493 -7.56 -3.23 -4.98
CA TYR A 493 -6.64 -3.99 -4.14
C TYR A 493 -5.35 -4.33 -4.89
N TYR A 494 -5.49 -4.59 -6.19
CA TYR A 494 -4.40 -5.07 -7.01
C TYR A 494 -3.61 -3.94 -7.67
N ASN A 495 -4.28 -2.89 -8.12
CA ASN A 495 -3.63 -1.75 -8.77
C ASN A 495 -3.87 -0.44 -8.01
N LEU A 496 -2.96 -0.10 -7.11
CA LEU A 496 -3.08 1.09 -6.27
C LEU A 496 -2.91 2.41 -7.02
N ASP A 497 -2.40 2.39 -8.26
CA ASP A 497 -2.40 3.57 -9.15
C ASP A 497 -3.84 3.97 -9.52
N GLU A 498 -4.78 3.02 -9.53
CA GLU A 498 -6.22 3.25 -9.71
C GLU A 498 -6.86 3.56 -8.37
N ASN A 499 -6.99 4.85 -8.06
CA ASN A 499 -7.65 5.30 -6.84
C ASN A 499 -8.38 6.63 -7.02
N CYS A 500 -9.28 6.89 -6.08
CA CYS A 500 -10.00 8.15 -5.97
C CYS A 500 -10.22 8.49 -4.50
N VAL A 501 -10.07 9.77 -4.16
CA VAL A 501 -10.29 10.30 -2.81
C VAL A 501 -11.33 11.40 -2.87
N ARG A 502 -12.28 11.37 -1.93
CA ARG A 502 -13.28 12.42 -1.69
C ARG A 502 -13.38 12.71 -0.20
N PHE A 503 -13.67 13.96 0.12
CA PHE A 503 -13.90 14.41 1.49
C PHE A 503 -15.38 14.62 1.72
N TYR A 504 -15.81 14.52 2.98
CA TYR A 504 -17.19 14.79 3.36
C TYR A 504 -17.25 15.61 4.65
N HIS A 505 -18.20 16.54 4.69
CA HIS A 505 -18.47 17.39 5.85
C HIS A 505 -19.98 17.69 5.94
N PRO A 506 -20.58 17.78 7.13
CA PRO A 506 -22.04 17.95 7.28
C PRO A 506 -22.60 19.26 6.72
N GLU A 507 -21.78 20.31 6.65
CA GLU A 507 -22.20 21.66 6.26
C GLU A 507 -21.58 22.14 4.93
N LYS A 508 -20.67 21.37 4.34
CA LYS A 508 -19.91 21.79 3.15
C LYS A 508 -19.93 20.69 2.12
N ASP A 509 -20.46 21.01 0.93
CA ASP A 509 -20.66 20.04 -0.14
C ASP A 509 -19.36 19.40 -0.66
N ASP A 510 -18.25 20.14 -0.66
CA ASP A 510 -16.93 19.64 -1.08
C ASP A 510 -16.13 18.99 0.06
N GLY A 511 -16.62 19.08 1.29
CA GLY A 511 -15.93 18.62 2.49
C GLY A 511 -14.62 19.36 2.79
N LEU A 512 -14.32 20.49 2.14
CA LEU A 512 -13.04 21.19 2.31
C LEU A 512 -13.16 22.30 3.37
N LEU A 513 -12.05 22.61 4.03
CA LEU A 513 -11.97 23.78 4.91
C LEU A 513 -12.14 25.08 4.10
N SER A 514 -12.81 26.05 4.69
CA SER A 514 -13.06 27.38 4.14
C SER A 514 -11.72 28.04 3.86
N LYS A 515 -11.52 28.46 2.60
CA LYS A 515 -10.28 29.06 2.14
C LYS A 515 -10.55 30.38 1.42
N LEU A 516 -9.75 31.39 1.75
CA LEU A 516 -9.64 32.63 1.00
C LEU A 516 -8.50 32.47 -0.01
N CYS A 517 -8.85 32.29 -1.27
CA CYS A 517 -7.87 32.15 -2.35
C CYS A 517 -7.84 33.41 -3.23
N HIS A 518 -6.64 33.92 -3.48
CA HIS A 518 -6.39 34.90 -4.53
C HIS A 518 -5.31 34.34 -5.46
N GLN A 519 -5.68 34.05 -6.72
CA GLN A 519 -4.85 33.27 -7.65
C GLN A 519 -4.39 31.96 -6.99
N ASP A 520 -3.08 31.69 -6.92
CA ASP A 520 -2.51 30.47 -6.31
C ASP A 520 -2.29 30.57 -4.79
N LEU A 521 -2.51 31.76 -4.21
CA LEU A 521 -2.32 32.00 -2.79
C LEU A 521 -3.63 31.80 -2.02
N CYS A 522 -3.76 30.63 -1.38
CA CYS A 522 -4.88 30.32 -0.48
C CYS A 522 -4.47 30.42 0.99
N ARG A 523 -5.27 31.12 1.80
CA ARG A 523 -5.19 31.18 3.26
C ARG A 523 -6.42 30.50 3.89
N CYS A 524 -6.21 29.82 5.02
CA CYS A 524 -7.29 29.23 5.82
C CYS A 524 -8.22 30.34 6.36
N ALA A 525 -9.52 30.12 6.29
CA ALA A 525 -10.57 31.05 6.74
C ALA A 525 -11.50 30.41 7.79
N GLU A 526 -11.00 29.41 8.52
CA GLU A 526 -11.72 28.74 9.63
C GLU A 526 -11.63 29.51 10.95
N GLU A 527 -10.77 30.53 11.00
CA GLU A 527 -10.67 31.42 12.16
C GLU A 527 -11.78 32.48 12.15
N ASN A 528 -12.09 33.01 13.32
CA ASN A 528 -13.00 34.15 13.44
C ASN A 528 -12.49 35.30 12.56
N CYS A 529 -13.33 35.82 11.66
CA CYS A 529 -12.97 36.89 10.72
C CYS A 529 -12.26 38.07 11.40
N PHE A 530 -12.64 38.38 12.64
CA PHE A 530 -11.91 39.17 13.65
C PHE A 530 -12.75 39.17 14.94
N MET A 531 -12.14 39.38 16.12
CA MET A 531 -12.92 39.59 17.36
C MET A 531 -13.49 41.01 17.35
N HIS A 532 -14.77 41.17 17.02
CA HIS A 532 -15.44 42.46 17.19
C HIS A 532 -15.65 42.67 18.69
N GLN A 533 -14.90 43.61 19.30
CA GLN A 533 -15.18 43.99 20.68
C GLN A 533 -16.51 44.77 20.69
N ALA A 534 -17.49 44.24 21.42
CA ALA A 534 -18.83 44.83 21.55
C ALA A 534 -18.83 46.05 22.51
N ASP A 535 -17.79 46.20 23.33
CA ASP A 535 -17.71 47.21 24.38
C ASP A 535 -16.74 48.36 24.07
N LYS A 536 -17.00 49.53 24.67
CA LYS A 536 -16.14 50.72 24.59
C LYS A 536 -14.79 50.47 25.28
N VAL A 537 -13.77 50.16 24.48
CA VAL A 537 -12.40 49.97 24.96
C VAL A 537 -11.63 51.29 25.03
N THR A 538 -10.89 51.51 26.12
CA THR A 538 -10.09 52.72 26.33
C THR A 538 -8.85 52.74 25.42
N GLU A 539 -8.41 53.94 25.04
CA GLU A 539 -7.25 54.13 24.16
C GLU A 539 -5.96 53.55 24.77
N ALA A 540 -5.78 53.70 26.09
CA ALA A 540 -4.64 53.14 26.82
C ALA A 540 -4.58 51.60 26.71
N TYR A 541 -5.72 50.92 26.81
CA TYR A 541 -5.77 49.46 26.67
C TYR A 541 -5.41 49.01 25.25
N ARG A 542 -5.82 49.76 24.22
CA ARG A 542 -5.45 49.47 22.82
C ARG A 542 -3.96 49.64 22.56
N LEU A 543 -3.34 50.65 23.17
CA LEU A 543 -1.91 50.91 23.05
C LEU A 543 -1.07 49.84 23.76
N ASP A 544 -1.51 49.41 24.96
CA ASP A 544 -0.86 48.33 25.70
C ASP A 544 -0.89 47.01 24.91
N LYS A 545 -2.06 46.64 24.37
CA LYS A 545 -2.22 45.48 23.49
C LYS A 545 -1.42 45.56 22.19
N ALA A 546 -1.24 46.75 21.62
CA ALA A 546 -0.42 46.94 20.43
C ALA A 546 1.09 46.76 20.70
N CYS A 547 1.52 46.83 21.96
CA CYS A 547 2.91 46.66 22.38
C CYS A 547 3.25 45.23 22.84
N GLU A 548 2.28 44.31 22.83
CA GLU A 548 2.52 42.93 23.26
C GLU A 548 3.51 42.18 22.33
N PRO A 549 4.38 41.32 22.89
CA PRO A 549 5.21 40.43 22.10
C PRO A 549 4.33 39.49 21.26
N GLY A 550 4.32 39.69 19.94
CA GLY A 550 3.44 38.99 18.99
C GLY A 550 2.72 39.92 18.00
N VAL A 551 2.77 41.23 18.22
CA VAL A 551 2.25 42.23 17.27
C VAL A 551 3.36 42.75 16.37
N ASP A 552 3.34 42.34 15.09
CA ASP A 552 4.37 42.71 14.12
C ASP A 552 4.21 44.14 13.55
N TYR A 553 2.98 44.64 13.44
CA TYR A 553 2.69 45.96 12.88
C TYR A 553 1.37 46.56 13.40
N GLY A 554 1.31 47.89 13.52
CA GLY A 554 0.10 48.67 13.79
C GLY A 554 -0.13 49.71 12.70
N LYS A 555 -1.34 49.75 12.11
CA LYS A 555 -1.67 50.65 10.99
C LYS A 555 -3.07 51.24 11.16
N ARG A 556 -3.25 52.51 10.76
CA ARG A 556 -4.57 53.19 10.72
C ARG A 556 -5.03 53.35 9.26
N PRO A 557 -5.92 52.49 8.76
CA PRO A 557 -6.39 52.58 7.37
C PRO A 557 -7.49 53.64 7.20
N SER A 558 -7.50 54.33 6.06
CA SER A 558 -8.64 55.08 5.52
C SER A 558 -9.25 54.29 4.35
N SER A 559 -10.56 54.03 4.36
CA SER A 559 -11.23 53.27 3.29
C SER A 559 -11.64 54.18 2.13
N SER A 560 -11.25 53.85 0.89
CA SER A 560 -11.58 54.65 -0.31
C SER A 560 -12.46 53.93 -1.34
N GLY A 561 -13.09 52.80 -0.98
CA GLY A 561 -14.03 52.09 -1.86
C GLY A 561 -14.25 50.64 -1.44
N ARG A 562 -15.46 50.12 -1.67
CA ARG A 562 -15.84 48.72 -1.40
C ARG A 562 -16.22 48.06 -2.73
N SER A 563 -15.48 47.03 -3.14
CA SER A 563 -15.82 46.19 -4.30
C SER A 563 -16.66 44.98 -3.84
N PRO A 564 -17.55 44.41 -4.68
CA PRO A 564 -18.31 43.20 -4.35
C PRO A 564 -17.44 41.95 -4.20
N ARG A 565 -16.21 41.95 -4.76
CA ARG A 565 -15.19 40.97 -4.38
C ARG A 565 -14.62 41.41 -3.04
N THR A 566 -14.57 40.47 -2.09
CA THR A 566 -14.13 40.61 -0.68
C THR A 566 -12.68 41.12 -0.55
N THR A 567 -12.40 42.30 -1.06
CA THR A 567 -11.08 42.91 -1.16
C THR A 567 -11.24 44.40 -0.88
N LEU A 568 -10.92 44.81 0.36
CA LEU A 568 -10.83 46.22 0.73
C LEU A 568 -9.53 46.78 0.14
N THR A 569 -9.65 47.79 -0.71
CA THR A 569 -8.53 48.57 -1.23
C THR A 569 -8.34 49.81 -0.34
N THR A 570 -7.18 49.92 0.33
CA THR A 570 -6.82 51.06 1.19
C THR A 570 -5.71 51.88 0.53
N THR A 571 -5.88 53.20 0.43
CA THR A 571 -5.09 54.09 -0.43
C THR A 571 -4.10 55.01 0.28
N SER A 572 -4.05 55.06 1.62
CA SER A 572 -3.02 55.83 2.33
C SER A 572 -2.69 55.26 3.72
N TRP A 573 -1.40 55.27 4.08
CA TRP A 573 -0.88 54.70 5.33
C TRP A 573 -0.13 55.76 6.16
N SER A 574 -0.42 55.85 7.46
CA SER A 574 0.54 56.36 8.45
C SER A 574 1.06 55.18 9.29
N SER A 575 2.38 55.00 9.32
CA SER A 575 3.06 53.90 10.04
C SER A 575 3.46 54.37 11.44
N SER A 576 3.17 53.55 12.47
CA SER A 576 3.64 53.78 13.84
C SER A 576 4.68 52.75 14.33
N ARG A 577 4.95 51.67 13.57
CA ARG A 577 6.01 50.69 13.86
C ARG A 577 6.40 49.88 12.61
N SER A 578 7.69 49.54 12.47
CA SER A 578 8.28 48.70 11.41
C SER A 578 9.41 47.85 12.01
N SER A 579 9.45 46.55 11.73
CA SER A 579 10.34 45.56 12.38
C SER A 579 11.82 45.64 11.96
N ASN A 580 12.21 46.59 11.08
CA ASN A 580 13.60 46.79 10.65
C ASN A 580 14.27 48.06 11.23
N GLN A 581 13.74 48.64 12.30
CA GLN A 581 14.41 49.74 13.02
C GLN A 581 14.48 49.48 14.53
N ALA A 582 15.65 49.83 15.09
CA ALA A 582 16.07 49.67 16.49
C ALA A 582 14.98 50.04 17.53
N PRO A 583 15.01 49.47 18.75
CA PRO A 583 13.95 49.63 19.74
C PRO A 583 13.76 51.11 20.12
N MET A 584 12.56 51.64 19.89
CA MET A 584 12.14 52.91 20.49
C MET A 584 12.11 52.75 22.02
N LYS A 585 12.83 53.64 22.73
CA LYS A 585 12.74 53.78 24.18
C LYS A 585 11.32 54.20 24.56
N CYS A 586 10.59 53.34 25.27
CA CYS A 586 9.41 53.73 26.02
C CYS A 586 9.84 54.62 27.20
N GLY A 587 9.84 55.93 27.00
CA GLY A 587 10.06 56.93 28.03
C GLY A 587 8.79 57.73 28.28
N LEU A 588 8.24 57.62 29.50
CA LEU A 588 7.22 58.53 30.03
C LEU A 588 7.78 59.95 30.12
N THR A 589 7.47 60.83 29.15
CA THR A 589 7.69 62.27 29.33
C THR A 589 6.53 62.85 30.13
N LYS A 590 6.78 63.09 31.42
CA LYS A 590 5.97 64.00 32.26
C LYS A 590 6.04 65.42 31.66
N ASN A 591 4.91 65.97 31.23
CA ASN A 591 4.77 67.39 30.99
C ASN A 591 4.90 68.14 32.32
N ALA A 592 6.00 68.85 32.51
CA ALA A 592 6.11 69.93 33.49
C ALA A 592 5.98 71.25 32.74
N GLY A 593 4.86 71.94 32.93
CA GLY A 593 4.66 73.30 32.43
C GLY A 593 5.57 74.28 33.16
N SER A 594 6.23 75.16 32.41
CA SER A 594 6.73 76.42 32.93
C SER A 594 6.48 77.51 31.90
N SER A 595 5.66 78.46 32.33
CA SER A 595 5.39 79.75 31.70
C SER A 595 6.55 80.69 31.98
N ALA A 596 7.11 81.34 30.95
CA ALA A 596 7.85 82.58 31.13
C ALA A 596 7.77 83.46 29.86
N THR A 597 7.15 84.60 30.05
CA THR A 597 6.94 85.75 29.16
C THR A 597 8.25 86.47 28.83
N SER A 598 8.37 86.96 27.59
CA SER A 598 9.43 87.88 27.18
C SER A 598 9.09 89.33 27.58
N SER A 599 10.03 90.03 28.20
CA SER A 599 10.06 91.49 28.24
C SER A 599 11.53 91.92 28.19
N ALA A 600 11.90 92.56 27.08
CA ALA A 600 13.20 93.18 26.90
C ALA A 600 13.09 94.65 27.28
N GLU A 601 14.01 95.15 28.12
CA GLU A 601 14.64 96.46 27.92
C GLU A 601 15.85 96.63 28.86
N LYS A 602 16.94 97.10 28.25
CA LYS A 602 18.22 97.59 28.80
C LYS A 602 18.07 99.03 29.32
N PRO A 603 19.06 99.65 29.98
CA PRO A 603 20.45 99.21 30.22
C PRO A 603 20.81 98.90 31.67
#